data_AF-A0A553B9F2-F1
#
_entry.id   AF-A0A553B9F2-F1
#
_cell.length_a   1.000
_cell.length_b   1.000
_cell.length_c   1.000
_cell.angle_alpha   90.00
_cell.angle_beta   90.00
_cell.angle_gamma   90.00
#
_symmetry.space_group_name_H-M   'P 1'
#
loop_
_entity.id
_entity.type
_entity.pdbx_description
1 polymer ?
#
loop_
_entity_poly.entity_id
_entity_poly.type
_entity_poly.pdbx_seq_one_letter_code
_entity_poly.pdbx_strand_id
1 'polypeptide(L)'
;MRKENIKVVISDLDGTLLNSDHKISQYTKTVFQELHNQNYLIIVATGRHHLDAMPIVEGLGCPVYLVTSNGARIHSPEKELLFSFDIKSDAIKSVLAIERDPEITTVLFRENVWQTNKHNEKLNSFQTEINYHPELVDFDTLDDLSAIKLFFTHDSHSKLVELRNKILEDHSDVFSHAFSLPLCLEFMDKSVDKSVAIAKILEKENFIFQEAISFGDGFNDENMLKSTGKGLVMGNAPESLKNRLSHLEVISTNDNEGVASYISKKLLKKILQ
;
A
#
# COMPACT_ATOMS: atom_id res chain seq x y z
N MET A 1 10.56 24.86 -4.85
CA MET A 1 9.34 25.03 -5.66
C MET A 1 8.47 26.13 -5.08
N ARG A 2 7.82 26.95 -5.91
CA ARG A 2 6.79 27.88 -5.44
C ARG A 2 5.51 27.08 -5.16
N LYS A 3 4.80 27.42 -4.09
CA LYS A 3 3.51 26.81 -3.66
C LYS A 3 2.46 26.75 -4.79
N GLU A 4 2.59 27.61 -5.79
CA GLU A 4 1.61 27.85 -6.86
C GLU A 4 1.44 26.68 -7.85
N ASN A 5 2.36 25.70 -7.88
CA ASN A 5 2.30 24.57 -8.83
C ASN A 5 1.83 23.24 -8.24
N ILE A 6 1.55 23.16 -6.92
CA ILE A 6 1.04 21.91 -6.35
C ILE A 6 -0.47 21.81 -6.60
N LYS A 7 -0.89 20.73 -7.26
CA LYS A 7 -2.28 20.40 -7.58
C LYS A 7 -2.69 18.98 -7.23
N VAL A 8 -1.72 18.13 -6.90
CA VAL A 8 -1.96 16.74 -6.52
C VAL A 8 -1.47 16.50 -5.09
N VAL A 9 -2.31 15.86 -4.27
CA VAL A 9 -1.97 15.41 -2.92
C VAL A 9 -1.98 13.89 -2.91
N ILE A 10 -0.87 13.30 -2.51
CA ILE A 10 -0.69 11.85 -2.43
C ILE A 10 -0.36 11.47 -0.99
N SER A 11 -1.05 10.51 -0.41
CA SER A 11 -0.77 10.08 0.97
C SER A 11 -0.73 8.56 1.06
N ASP A 12 0.25 8.03 1.79
CA ASP A 12 0.09 6.72 2.40
C ASP A 12 -1.02 6.75 3.46
N LEU A 13 -1.50 5.56 3.82
CA LEU A 13 -2.61 5.35 4.73
C LEU A 13 -2.14 5.03 6.15
N ASP A 14 -1.64 3.81 6.39
CA ASP A 14 -1.14 3.38 7.70
C ASP A 14 0.11 4.15 8.08
N GLY A 15 0.28 4.52 9.35
CA GLY A 15 1.46 5.28 9.80
C GLY A 15 1.55 6.71 9.23
N THR A 16 0.63 7.12 8.36
CA THR A 16 0.67 8.40 7.66
C THR A 16 -0.64 9.17 7.81
N LEU A 17 -1.73 8.74 7.16
CA LEU A 17 -3.04 9.38 7.22
C LEU A 17 -3.88 8.89 8.40
N LEU A 18 -3.73 7.62 8.76
CA LEU A 18 -4.36 7.00 9.93
C LEU A 18 -3.53 7.25 11.18
N ASN A 19 -4.21 7.52 12.29
CA ASN A 19 -3.58 7.50 13.61
C ASN A 19 -3.27 6.05 14.06
N SER A 20 -2.65 5.89 15.22
CA SER A 20 -2.30 4.59 15.79
C SER A 20 -3.51 3.70 16.13
N ASP A 21 -4.72 4.27 16.16
CA ASP A 21 -5.98 3.51 16.29
C ASP A 21 -6.57 3.08 14.93
N HIS A 22 -5.82 3.24 13.84
CA HIS A 22 -6.23 2.98 12.46
C HIS A 22 -7.48 3.78 12.02
N LYS A 23 -7.65 5.00 12.53
CA LYS A 23 -8.79 5.87 12.24
C LYS A 23 -8.36 7.18 11.57
N ILE A 24 -9.23 7.68 10.69
CA ILE A 24 -9.14 9.02 10.14
C ILE A 24 -9.86 9.98 11.11
N SER A 25 -9.14 10.97 11.63
CA SER A 25 -9.70 11.98 12.53
C SER A 25 -10.68 12.91 11.82
N GLN A 26 -11.59 13.53 12.57
CA GLN A 26 -12.53 14.49 12.00
C GLN A 26 -11.83 15.69 11.36
N TYR A 27 -10.74 16.18 11.95
CA TYR A 27 -9.96 17.28 11.39
C TYR A 27 -9.33 16.90 10.05
N THR A 28 -8.77 15.69 9.93
CA THR A 28 -8.21 15.18 8.67
C THR A 28 -9.27 15.11 7.58
N LYS A 29 -10.48 14.64 7.90
CA LYS A 29 -11.62 14.63 6.96
C LYS A 29 -11.93 16.04 6.43
N THR A 30 -12.07 17.02 7.35
CA THR A 30 -12.33 18.42 6.96
C THR A 30 -11.24 18.98 6.05
N VAL A 31 -9.97 18.68 6.32
CA VAL A 31 -8.85 19.17 5.50
C VAL A 31 -8.87 18.54 4.09
N PHE A 32 -9.17 17.26 3.97
CA PHE A 32 -9.25 16.57 2.68
C PHE A 32 -10.48 16.97 1.86
N GLN A 33 -11.62 17.18 2.52
CA GLN A 33 -12.81 17.76 1.87
C GLN A 33 -12.51 19.16 1.33
N GLU A 34 -11.76 19.97 2.06
CA GLU A 34 -11.37 21.30 1.58
C GLU A 34 -10.35 21.25 0.42
N LEU A 35 -9.44 20.27 0.40
CA LEU A 35 -8.61 20.01 -0.77
C LEU A 35 -9.48 19.71 -2.00
N HIS A 36 -10.48 18.86 -1.84
CA HIS A 36 -11.40 18.53 -2.92
C HIS A 36 -12.17 19.77 -3.39
N ASN A 37 -12.70 20.59 -2.47
CA ASN A 37 -13.40 21.85 -2.79
C ASN A 37 -12.51 22.84 -3.56
N GLN A 38 -11.19 22.81 -3.34
CA GLN A 38 -10.20 23.61 -4.04
C GLN A 38 -9.67 22.96 -5.33
N ASN A 39 -10.31 21.88 -5.80
CA ASN A 39 -9.97 21.11 -7.01
C ASN A 39 -8.57 20.49 -6.98
N TYR A 40 -8.10 20.05 -5.82
CA TYR A 40 -6.91 19.20 -5.76
C TYR A 40 -7.28 17.77 -6.17
N LEU A 41 -6.40 17.15 -6.96
CA LEU A 41 -6.44 15.71 -7.19
C LEU A 41 -5.92 15.02 -5.92
N ILE A 42 -6.68 14.09 -5.37
CA ILE A 42 -6.32 13.36 -4.14
C ILE A 42 -6.09 11.89 -4.50
N ILE A 43 -4.93 11.38 -4.11
CA ILE A 43 -4.52 9.98 -4.31
C ILE A 43 -4.15 9.40 -2.94
N VAL A 44 -4.76 8.28 -2.56
CA VAL A 44 -4.34 7.49 -1.40
C VAL A 44 -3.65 6.23 -1.91
N ALA A 45 -2.46 5.92 -1.40
CA ALA A 45 -1.66 4.80 -1.87
C ALA A 45 -1.18 3.91 -0.71
N THR A 46 -1.67 2.67 -0.63
CA THR A 46 -1.47 1.78 0.51
C THR A 46 -1.01 0.37 0.10
N GLY A 47 -0.36 -0.33 1.03
CA GLY A 47 -0.07 -1.76 0.92
C GLY A 47 -1.29 -2.66 1.20
N ARG A 48 -2.35 -2.12 1.81
CA ARG A 48 -3.59 -2.84 2.10
C ARG A 48 -4.28 -3.31 0.83
N HIS A 49 -5.13 -4.31 0.98
CA HIS A 49 -6.04 -4.72 -0.08
C HIS A 49 -7.12 -3.67 -0.35
N HIS A 50 -7.70 -3.67 -1.55
CA HIS A 50 -8.76 -2.72 -1.88
C HIS A 50 -10.00 -2.90 -1.00
N LEU A 51 -10.38 -4.13 -0.69
CA LEU A 51 -11.52 -4.42 0.19
C LEU A 51 -11.33 -3.90 1.63
N ASP A 52 -10.08 -3.78 2.12
CA ASP A 52 -9.78 -3.21 3.44
C ASP A 52 -9.66 -1.68 3.40
N ALA A 53 -9.06 -1.15 2.34
CA ALA A 53 -8.73 0.26 2.23
C ALA A 53 -9.94 1.10 1.81
N MET A 54 -10.82 0.57 0.95
CA MET A 54 -11.95 1.31 0.38
C MET A 54 -12.88 1.88 1.47
N PRO A 55 -13.36 1.09 2.46
CA PRO A 55 -14.25 1.61 3.50
C PRO A 55 -13.59 2.70 4.35
N ILE A 56 -12.26 2.63 4.54
CA ILE A 56 -11.50 3.60 5.32
C ILE A 56 -11.41 4.93 4.57
N VAL A 57 -11.02 4.90 3.28
CA VAL A 57 -10.85 6.13 2.50
C VAL A 57 -12.19 6.78 2.15
N GLU A 58 -13.27 6.00 2.03
CA GLU A 58 -14.64 6.56 1.98
C GLU A 58 -14.95 7.43 3.19
N GLY A 59 -14.38 7.11 4.35
CA GLY A 59 -14.47 7.90 5.56
C GLY A 59 -13.94 9.32 5.44
N LEU A 60 -13.13 9.66 4.43
CA LEU A 60 -12.71 11.03 4.12
C LEU A 60 -13.89 11.91 3.66
N GLY A 61 -14.93 11.31 3.06
CA GLY A 61 -16.08 12.04 2.55
C GLY A 61 -15.76 12.92 1.33
N CYS A 62 -14.74 12.55 0.55
CA CYS A 62 -14.40 13.19 -0.72
C CYS A 62 -13.90 12.13 -1.73
N PRO A 63 -14.05 12.36 -3.04
CA PRO A 63 -13.54 11.46 -4.07
C PRO A 63 -12.00 11.39 -4.05
N VAL A 64 -11.46 10.18 -4.10
CA VAL A 64 -10.00 9.92 -4.16
C VAL A 64 -9.70 8.82 -5.17
N TYR A 65 -8.57 8.92 -5.84
CA TYR A 65 -7.97 7.73 -6.45
C TYR A 65 -7.37 6.84 -5.37
N LEU A 66 -7.59 5.54 -5.47
CA LEU A 66 -7.07 4.57 -4.50
C LEU A 66 -6.10 3.60 -5.17
N VAL A 67 -4.84 3.67 -4.78
CA VAL A 67 -3.79 2.71 -5.11
C VAL A 67 -3.67 1.71 -3.97
N THR A 68 -3.86 0.43 -4.24
CA THR A 68 -3.81 -0.63 -3.23
C THR A 68 -2.78 -1.69 -3.57
N SER A 69 -2.48 -2.56 -2.60
CA SER A 69 -1.53 -3.65 -2.74
C SER A 69 -0.18 -3.18 -3.31
N ASN A 70 0.32 -2.06 -2.77
CA ASN A 70 1.57 -1.41 -3.16
C ASN A 70 1.68 -0.98 -4.63
N GLY A 71 0.56 -0.83 -5.34
CA GLY A 71 0.54 -0.44 -6.75
C GLY A 71 -0.04 -1.47 -7.71
N ALA A 72 -0.37 -2.67 -7.22
CA ALA A 72 -0.93 -3.74 -8.04
C ALA A 72 -2.37 -3.45 -8.50
N ARG A 73 -3.06 -2.50 -7.87
CA ARG A 73 -4.43 -2.11 -8.20
C ARG A 73 -4.59 -0.60 -8.15
N ILE A 74 -5.38 -0.06 -9.07
CA ILE A 74 -5.83 1.34 -9.08
C ILE A 74 -7.34 1.35 -9.20
N HIS A 75 -8.01 2.01 -8.25
CA HIS A 75 -9.43 2.31 -8.32
C HIS A 75 -9.67 3.81 -8.53
N SER A 76 -10.67 4.13 -9.36
CA SER A 76 -11.12 5.51 -9.57
C SER A 76 -11.86 6.05 -8.34
N PRO A 77 -12.13 7.36 -8.29
CA PRO A 77 -13.01 7.93 -7.27
C PRO A 77 -14.44 7.38 -7.25
N GLU A 78 -14.93 6.89 -8.39
CA GLU A 78 -16.19 6.18 -8.55
C GLU A 78 -16.08 4.69 -8.17
N LYS A 79 -14.93 4.27 -7.64
CA LYS A 79 -14.59 2.90 -7.20
C LYS A 79 -14.42 1.89 -8.34
N GLU A 80 -14.26 2.36 -9.57
CA GLU A 80 -14.02 1.50 -10.73
C GLU A 80 -12.58 0.99 -10.75
N LEU A 81 -12.36 -0.30 -11.00
CA LEU A 81 -11.02 -0.85 -11.18
C LEU A 81 -10.45 -0.39 -12.53
N LEU A 82 -9.43 0.49 -12.48
CA LEU A 82 -8.80 1.07 -13.67
C LEU A 82 -7.55 0.32 -14.12
N PHE A 83 -6.85 -0.32 -13.19
CA PHE A 83 -5.62 -1.05 -13.46
C PHE A 83 -5.47 -2.20 -12.48
N SER A 84 -5.08 -3.36 -13.02
CA SER A 84 -4.68 -4.53 -12.26
C SER A 84 -3.36 -5.08 -12.79
N PHE A 85 -2.54 -5.56 -11.87
CA PHE A 85 -1.30 -6.24 -12.16
C PHE A 85 -1.13 -7.40 -11.18
N ASP A 86 -1.01 -8.60 -11.72
CA ASP A 86 -0.88 -9.83 -10.95
C ASP A 86 0.47 -10.46 -11.20
N ILE A 87 0.94 -11.17 -10.18
CA ILE A 87 1.97 -12.16 -10.36
C ILE A 87 1.45 -13.22 -11.32
N LYS A 88 2.24 -13.54 -12.34
CA LYS A 88 1.89 -14.55 -13.34
C LYS A 88 1.85 -15.95 -12.72
N SER A 89 0.90 -16.76 -13.18
CA SER A 89 0.72 -18.15 -12.71
C SER A 89 1.99 -18.98 -12.80
N ASP A 90 2.77 -18.85 -13.86
CA ASP A 90 4.03 -19.61 -14.01
C ASP A 90 5.07 -19.26 -12.95
N ALA A 91 5.15 -17.98 -12.56
CA ALA A 91 6.05 -17.54 -11.50
C ALA A 91 5.60 -18.04 -10.12
N ILE A 92 4.28 -18.13 -9.89
CA ILE A 92 3.75 -18.72 -8.66
C ILE A 92 4.00 -20.22 -8.65
N LYS A 93 3.75 -20.93 -9.76
CA LYS A 93 4.02 -22.37 -9.89
C LYS A 93 5.48 -22.69 -9.61
N SER A 94 6.43 -21.91 -10.12
CA SER A 94 7.85 -22.12 -9.85
C SER A 94 8.18 -21.98 -8.37
N VAL A 95 7.60 -20.99 -7.68
CA VAL A 95 7.75 -20.83 -6.24
C VAL A 95 7.09 -21.97 -5.46
N LEU A 96 5.89 -22.41 -5.87
CA LEU A 96 5.18 -23.49 -5.19
C LEU A 96 5.89 -24.84 -5.33
N ALA A 97 6.70 -25.04 -6.38
CA ALA A 97 7.53 -26.23 -6.58
C ALA A 97 8.76 -26.29 -5.64
N ILE A 98 9.11 -25.19 -4.97
CA ILE A 98 10.24 -25.16 -4.03
C ILE A 98 9.86 -25.92 -2.75
N GLU A 99 10.72 -26.87 -2.36
CA GLU A 99 10.57 -27.61 -1.12
C GLU A 99 10.59 -26.66 0.09
N ARG A 100 9.54 -26.77 0.90
CA ARG A 100 9.31 -25.91 2.07
C ARG A 100 8.81 -26.72 3.24
N ASP A 101 8.96 -26.17 4.43
CA ASP A 101 8.45 -26.77 5.65
C ASP A 101 6.93 -27.00 5.53
N PRO A 102 6.41 -28.21 5.80
CA PRO A 102 4.97 -28.51 5.69
C PRO A 102 4.12 -27.69 6.68
N GLU A 103 4.73 -27.12 7.72
CA GLU A 103 4.07 -26.20 8.64
C GLU A 103 3.89 -24.79 8.05
N ILE A 104 4.46 -24.47 6.89
CA ILE A 104 4.19 -23.20 6.19
C ILE A 104 2.77 -23.21 5.60
N THR A 105 1.99 -22.19 5.95
CA THR A 105 0.71 -21.90 5.26
C THR A 105 1.02 -21.04 4.05
N THR A 106 0.51 -21.42 2.90
CA THR A 106 0.64 -20.68 1.64
C THR A 106 -0.71 -20.09 1.29
N VAL A 107 -0.68 -18.82 0.90
CA VAL A 107 -1.87 -18.04 0.59
C VAL A 107 -1.67 -17.31 -0.73
N LEU A 108 -2.62 -17.49 -1.64
CA LEU A 108 -2.78 -16.65 -2.82
C LEU A 108 -3.88 -15.67 -2.58
N PHE A 109 -3.53 -14.40 -2.67
CA PHE A 109 -4.47 -13.32 -2.49
C PHE A 109 -4.92 -12.80 -3.84
N ARG A 110 -6.18 -13.07 -4.17
CA ARG A 110 -6.85 -12.69 -5.42
C ARG A 110 -7.96 -11.70 -5.10
N GLU A 111 -8.59 -11.13 -6.13
CA GLU A 111 -9.58 -10.05 -6.01
C GLU A 111 -10.50 -10.17 -4.79
N ASN A 112 -11.39 -11.16 -4.76
CA ASN A 112 -12.33 -11.33 -3.65
C ASN A 112 -12.08 -12.62 -2.87
N VAL A 113 -10.95 -13.29 -3.11
CA VAL A 113 -10.71 -14.63 -2.61
C VAL A 113 -9.31 -14.72 -2.01
N TRP A 114 -9.27 -15.26 -0.80
CA TRP A 114 -8.08 -15.71 -0.13
C TRP A 114 -7.99 -17.22 -0.33
N GLN A 115 -7.15 -17.70 -1.24
CA GLN A 115 -6.95 -19.13 -1.42
C GLN A 115 -5.80 -19.62 -0.54
N THR A 116 -5.99 -20.70 0.20
CA THR A 116 -5.01 -21.24 1.15
C THR A 116 -4.86 -22.75 1.00
N ASN A 117 -3.65 -23.28 1.21
CA ASN A 117 -3.42 -24.74 1.20
C ASN A 117 -3.88 -25.44 2.48
N LYS A 118 -4.08 -24.69 3.57
CA LYS A 118 -4.56 -25.23 4.86
C LYS A 118 -5.27 -24.21 5.71
N HIS A 119 -6.09 -24.69 6.64
CA HIS A 119 -6.67 -23.87 7.69
C HIS A 119 -5.60 -23.43 8.68
N ASN A 120 -5.61 -22.13 9.02
CA ASN A 120 -4.74 -21.55 10.03
C ASN A 120 -5.57 -20.62 10.91
N GLU A 121 -5.96 -21.12 12.09
CA GLU A 121 -6.86 -20.38 12.98
C GLU A 121 -6.27 -19.04 13.46
N LYS A 122 -4.96 -18.98 13.70
CA LYS A 122 -4.28 -17.73 14.10
C LYS A 122 -4.39 -16.69 12.99
N LEU A 123 -4.11 -17.09 11.75
CA LEU A 123 -4.19 -16.21 10.59
C LEU A 123 -5.64 -15.76 10.33
N ASN A 124 -6.58 -16.70 10.42
CA ASN A 124 -8.01 -16.42 10.24
C ASN A 124 -8.58 -15.56 11.39
N SER A 125 -7.99 -15.59 12.59
CA SER A 125 -8.43 -14.76 13.72
C SER A 125 -8.12 -13.27 13.53
N PHE A 126 -7.14 -12.92 12.71
CA PHE A 126 -6.91 -11.53 12.28
C PHE A 126 -7.94 -11.04 11.26
N GLN A 127 -8.80 -11.94 10.74
CA GLN A 127 -9.78 -11.64 9.70
C GLN A 127 -11.20 -11.40 10.24
N THR A 128 -11.40 -11.27 11.55
CA THR A 128 -12.75 -11.17 12.15
C THR A 128 -13.61 -10.00 11.65
N GLU A 129 -13.00 -9.03 10.96
CA GLU A 129 -13.69 -7.85 10.40
C GLU A 129 -13.70 -7.80 8.85
N ILE A 130 -13.24 -8.86 8.18
CA ILE A 130 -12.92 -8.83 6.75
C ILE A 130 -13.93 -9.63 5.90
N ASN A 131 -14.38 -9.04 4.79
CA ASN A 131 -15.42 -9.58 3.89
C ASN A 131 -14.93 -10.60 2.84
N TYR A 132 -13.70 -11.14 2.95
CA TYR A 132 -13.19 -12.16 2.04
C TYR A 132 -12.75 -13.40 2.82
N HIS A 133 -13.34 -14.54 2.50
CA HIS A 133 -13.19 -15.78 3.26
C HIS A 133 -12.04 -16.64 2.75
N PRO A 134 -11.35 -17.37 3.64
CA PRO A 134 -10.34 -18.35 3.24
C PRO A 134 -11.01 -19.52 2.50
N GLU A 135 -10.57 -19.73 1.28
CA GLU A 135 -10.93 -20.87 0.43
C GLU A 135 -9.80 -21.89 0.50
N LEU A 136 -10.09 -23.07 1.05
CA LEU A 136 -9.14 -24.17 1.08
C LEU A 136 -9.03 -24.78 -0.33
N VAL A 137 -7.83 -24.79 -0.89
CA VAL A 137 -7.57 -25.32 -2.24
C VAL A 137 -6.36 -26.24 -2.26
N ASP A 138 -6.38 -27.18 -3.19
CA ASP A 138 -5.17 -27.88 -3.62
C ASP A 138 -4.56 -27.14 -4.82
N PHE A 139 -3.46 -26.42 -4.59
CA PHE A 139 -2.82 -25.60 -5.63
C PHE A 139 -2.32 -26.42 -6.82
N ASP A 140 -2.06 -27.71 -6.66
CA ASP A 140 -1.60 -28.58 -7.75
C ASP A 140 -2.71 -28.89 -8.76
N THR A 141 -3.97 -28.66 -8.37
CA THR A 141 -5.15 -28.90 -9.21
C THR A 141 -5.62 -27.67 -10.00
N LEU A 142 -5.02 -26.50 -9.74
CA LEU A 142 -5.45 -25.23 -10.32
C LEU A 142 -4.61 -24.88 -11.55
N ASP A 143 -5.29 -24.60 -12.67
CA ASP A 143 -4.62 -24.15 -13.89
C ASP A 143 -4.09 -22.71 -13.76
N ASP A 144 -4.88 -21.84 -13.14
CA ASP A 144 -4.58 -20.44 -12.95
C ASP A 144 -4.33 -20.12 -11.48
N LEU A 145 -3.10 -19.71 -11.19
CA LEU A 145 -2.64 -19.29 -9.87
C LEU A 145 -2.39 -17.78 -9.80
N SER A 146 -2.80 -16.98 -10.80
CA SER A 146 -2.49 -15.57 -10.83
C SER A 146 -3.06 -14.88 -9.59
N ALA A 147 -2.21 -14.07 -8.94
CA ALA A 147 -2.55 -13.46 -7.68
C ALA A 147 -1.94 -12.07 -7.57
N ILE A 148 -2.61 -11.22 -6.81
CA ILE A 148 -2.12 -9.89 -6.43
C ILE A 148 -0.86 -10.05 -5.58
N LYS A 149 -0.87 -11.06 -4.71
CA LYS A 149 0.16 -11.31 -3.71
C LYS A 149 0.24 -12.78 -3.35
N LEU A 150 1.47 -13.24 -3.14
CA LEU A 150 1.78 -14.55 -2.60
C LEU A 150 2.25 -14.38 -1.16
N PHE A 151 1.64 -15.12 -0.23
CA PHE A 151 1.81 -14.91 1.20
C PHE A 151 2.12 -16.23 1.90
N PHE A 152 3.05 -16.19 2.84
CA PHE A 152 3.49 -17.35 3.62
C PHE A 152 3.46 -17.04 5.11
N THR A 153 2.93 -17.96 5.91
CA THR A 153 2.98 -17.86 7.37
C THR A 153 3.57 -19.07 8.04
N HIS A 154 4.22 -18.82 9.16
CA HIS A 154 4.76 -19.84 10.05
C HIS A 154 4.94 -19.25 11.43
N ASP A 155 4.83 -20.08 12.48
CA ASP A 155 5.12 -19.70 13.86
C ASP A 155 6.63 -19.44 14.13
N SER A 156 7.49 -19.55 13.11
CA SER A 156 8.93 -19.41 13.20
C SER A 156 9.43 -18.47 12.10
N HIS A 157 9.92 -17.31 12.52
CA HIS A 157 10.49 -16.31 11.62
C HIS A 157 11.67 -16.88 10.80
N SER A 158 12.53 -17.71 11.41
CA SER A 158 13.70 -18.27 10.73
C SER A 158 13.32 -19.20 9.57
N LYS A 159 12.20 -19.93 9.69
CA LYS A 159 11.67 -20.78 8.62
C LYS A 159 11.18 -19.97 7.42
N LEU A 160 10.54 -18.83 7.68
CA LEU A 160 10.16 -17.90 6.61
C LEU A 160 11.38 -17.23 5.98
N VAL A 161 12.40 -16.90 6.76
CA VAL A 161 13.67 -16.37 6.21
C VAL A 161 14.37 -17.38 5.32
N GLU A 162 14.39 -18.66 5.71
CA GLU A 162 14.93 -19.75 4.89
C GLU A 162 14.17 -19.86 3.56
N LEU A 163 12.83 -19.95 3.61
CA LEU A 163 11.99 -20.01 2.42
C LEU A 163 12.21 -18.78 1.53
N ARG A 164 12.26 -17.58 2.12
CA ARG A 164 12.53 -16.35 1.38
C ARG A 164 13.83 -16.44 0.61
N ASN A 165 14.90 -16.87 1.26
CA ASN A 165 16.21 -16.95 0.61
C ASN A 165 16.18 -17.95 -0.55
N LYS A 166 15.57 -19.13 -0.36
CA LYS A 166 15.36 -20.12 -1.44
C LYS A 166 14.59 -19.55 -2.63
N ILE A 167 13.51 -18.80 -2.38
CA ILE A 167 12.73 -18.15 -3.45
C ILE A 167 13.59 -17.12 -4.20
N LEU A 168 14.36 -16.31 -3.46
CA LEU A 168 15.13 -15.22 -4.05
C LEU A 168 16.40 -15.69 -4.79
N GLU A 169 16.89 -16.91 -4.55
CA GLU A 169 18.03 -17.48 -5.30
C GLU A 169 17.77 -17.45 -6.82
N ASP A 170 16.58 -17.87 -7.26
CA ASP A 170 16.23 -17.94 -8.69
C ASP A 170 15.19 -16.89 -9.12
N HIS A 171 14.55 -16.19 -8.18
CA HIS A 171 13.45 -15.28 -8.48
C HIS A 171 13.60 -13.85 -7.93
N SER A 172 14.81 -13.45 -7.54
CA SER A 172 15.07 -12.08 -7.06
C SER A 172 14.75 -10.98 -8.08
N ASP A 173 14.72 -11.30 -9.38
CA ASP A 173 14.32 -10.38 -10.46
C ASP A 173 12.83 -10.39 -10.79
N VAL A 174 12.09 -11.36 -10.25
CA VAL A 174 10.65 -11.50 -10.48
C VAL A 174 9.87 -10.92 -9.30
N PHE A 175 10.36 -11.08 -8.08
CA PHE A 175 9.61 -10.68 -6.89
C PHE A 175 10.27 -9.57 -6.07
N SER A 176 9.41 -8.70 -5.52
CA SER A 176 9.70 -7.94 -4.32
C SER A 176 9.14 -8.69 -3.11
N HIS A 177 9.69 -8.45 -1.92
CA HIS A 177 9.23 -9.10 -0.71
C HIS A 177 9.21 -8.16 0.50
N ALA A 178 8.36 -8.48 1.47
CA ALA A 178 8.30 -7.80 2.75
C ALA A 178 7.88 -8.78 3.85
N PHE A 179 8.24 -8.45 5.09
CA PHE A 179 7.61 -9.03 6.26
C PHE A 179 6.62 -8.01 6.81
N SER A 180 5.31 -8.27 6.67
CA SER A 180 4.28 -7.40 7.27
C SER A 180 4.20 -7.61 8.77
N LEU A 181 4.45 -8.84 9.23
CA LEU A 181 4.70 -9.21 10.62
C LEU A 181 5.88 -10.21 10.63
N PRO A 182 6.55 -10.42 11.78
CA PRO A 182 7.64 -11.40 11.85
C PRO A 182 7.25 -12.81 11.39
N LEU A 183 5.96 -13.16 11.48
CA LEU A 183 5.41 -14.46 11.14
C LEU A 183 4.67 -14.49 9.79
N CYS A 184 4.80 -13.41 9.01
CA CYS A 184 4.08 -13.19 7.76
C CYS A 184 5.05 -12.68 6.69
N LEU A 185 5.41 -13.54 5.75
CA LEU A 185 6.25 -13.21 4.59
C LEU A 185 5.38 -13.01 3.36
N GLU A 186 5.69 -11.97 2.62
CA GLU A 186 4.88 -11.50 1.50
C GLU A 186 5.74 -11.32 0.26
N PHE A 187 5.22 -11.75 -0.88
CA PHE A 187 5.79 -11.53 -2.19
C PHE A 187 4.77 -10.84 -3.11
N MET A 188 5.27 -9.85 -3.84
CA MET A 188 4.57 -9.18 -4.91
C MET A 188 5.46 -9.22 -6.15
N ASP A 189 4.88 -8.98 -7.33
CA ASP A 189 5.70 -8.80 -8.52
C ASP A 189 6.66 -7.60 -8.33
N LYS A 190 7.91 -7.74 -8.78
CA LYS A 190 8.96 -6.73 -8.59
C LYS A 190 8.65 -5.40 -9.30
N SER A 191 7.81 -5.44 -10.34
CA SER A 191 7.38 -4.24 -11.06
C SER A 191 6.30 -3.44 -10.34
N VAL A 192 5.67 -4.01 -9.30
CA VAL A 192 4.66 -3.33 -8.50
C VAL A 192 5.32 -2.36 -7.52
N ASP A 193 5.00 -1.08 -7.68
CA ASP A 193 5.45 0.01 -6.81
C ASP A 193 4.38 1.13 -6.81
N LYS A 194 4.19 1.78 -5.65
CA LYS A 194 3.19 2.84 -5.49
C LYS A 194 3.41 3.96 -6.51
N SER A 195 4.66 4.37 -6.73
CA SER A 195 5.01 5.44 -7.67
C SER A 195 4.69 5.06 -9.11
N VAL A 196 4.89 3.79 -9.52
CA VAL A 196 4.54 3.33 -10.87
C VAL A 196 3.02 3.41 -11.10
N ALA A 197 2.22 3.01 -10.12
CA ALA A 197 0.77 3.13 -10.18
C ALA A 197 0.30 4.60 -10.17
N ILE A 198 0.88 5.41 -9.29
CA ILE A 198 0.60 6.86 -9.23
C ILE A 198 0.93 7.54 -10.56
N ALA A 199 2.03 7.18 -11.22
CA ALA A 199 2.41 7.74 -12.52
C ALA A 199 1.30 7.56 -13.57
N LYS A 200 0.62 6.41 -13.58
CA LYS A 200 -0.51 6.13 -14.48
C LYS A 200 -1.71 7.04 -14.19
N ILE A 201 -1.98 7.33 -12.92
CA ILE A 201 -3.05 8.25 -12.52
C ILE A 201 -2.68 9.67 -12.96
N LEU A 202 -1.45 10.10 -12.70
CA LEU A 202 -0.97 11.43 -13.10
C LEU A 202 -1.03 11.62 -14.61
N GLU A 203 -0.58 10.64 -15.40
CA GLU A 203 -0.67 10.66 -16.86
C GLU A 203 -2.13 10.80 -17.33
N LYS A 204 -3.04 9.99 -16.76
CA LYS A 204 -4.48 10.05 -17.07
C LYS A 204 -5.08 11.43 -16.78
N GLU A 205 -4.66 12.07 -15.69
CA GLU A 205 -5.15 13.37 -15.23
C GLU A 205 -4.34 14.56 -15.78
N ASN A 206 -3.37 14.30 -16.68
CA ASN A 206 -2.48 15.30 -17.27
C ASN A 206 -1.65 16.10 -16.24
N PHE A 207 -1.21 15.45 -15.17
CA PHE A 207 -0.28 15.99 -14.18
C PHE A 207 1.08 15.31 -14.25
N ILE A 208 2.08 15.93 -13.65
CA ILE A 208 3.39 15.33 -13.39
C ILE A 208 3.71 15.28 -11.89
N PHE A 209 4.65 14.43 -11.50
CA PHE A 209 5.05 14.32 -10.09
C PHE A 209 5.52 15.65 -9.49
N GLN A 210 6.12 16.54 -10.28
CA GLN A 210 6.56 17.87 -9.83
C GLN A 210 5.39 18.79 -9.47
N GLU A 211 4.15 18.44 -9.79
CA GLU A 211 2.94 19.14 -9.37
C GLU A 211 2.28 18.46 -8.15
N ALA A 212 2.93 17.45 -7.59
CA ALA A 212 2.42 16.68 -6.48
C ALA A 212 3.20 16.91 -5.17
N ILE A 213 2.48 16.79 -4.07
CA ILE A 213 3.02 16.65 -2.71
C ILE A 213 2.69 15.24 -2.21
N SER A 214 3.65 14.53 -1.62
CA SER A 214 3.43 13.20 -1.07
C SER A 214 3.84 13.06 0.39
N PHE A 215 3.10 12.23 1.11
CA PHE A 215 3.35 11.87 2.51
C PHE A 215 3.50 10.36 2.66
N GLY A 216 4.45 9.91 3.47
CA GLY A 216 4.69 8.48 3.71
C GLY A 216 5.67 8.22 4.84
N ASP A 217 5.64 7.00 5.38
CA ASP A 217 6.47 6.57 6.50
C ASP A 217 7.17 5.21 6.26
N GLY A 218 6.80 4.51 5.19
CA GLY A 218 7.31 3.18 4.85
C GLY A 218 8.35 3.16 3.73
N PHE A 219 9.08 2.04 3.62
CA PHE A 219 10.02 1.83 2.51
C PHE A 219 9.34 1.70 1.14
N ASN A 220 8.09 1.23 1.11
CA ASN A 220 7.23 1.19 -0.07
C ASN A 220 6.79 2.60 -0.53
N ASP A 221 7.02 3.64 0.26
CA ASP A 221 6.75 5.04 -0.12
C ASP A 221 7.96 5.73 -0.73
N GLU A 222 9.17 5.15 -0.62
CA GLU A 222 10.42 5.84 -0.91
C GLU A 222 10.49 6.40 -2.33
N ASN A 223 10.08 5.61 -3.33
CA ASN A 223 10.08 6.06 -4.73
C ASN A 223 9.05 7.16 -4.97
N MET A 224 7.86 7.07 -4.35
CA MET A 224 6.84 8.12 -4.39
C MET A 224 7.38 9.42 -3.78
N LEU A 225 7.95 9.34 -2.57
CA LEU A 225 8.50 10.47 -1.83
C LEU A 225 9.64 11.18 -2.57
N LYS A 226 10.51 10.42 -3.25
CA LYS A 226 11.60 11.00 -4.06
C LYS A 226 11.12 11.63 -5.37
N SER A 227 10.06 11.08 -5.95
CA SER A 227 9.61 11.49 -7.29
C SER A 227 8.81 12.78 -7.26
N THR A 228 8.03 13.02 -6.20
CA THR A 228 7.18 14.20 -6.09
C THR A 228 7.96 15.51 -5.97
N GLY A 229 7.35 16.59 -6.44
CA GLY A 229 7.89 17.93 -6.27
C GLY A 229 8.06 18.32 -4.80
N LYS A 230 7.25 17.72 -3.91
CA LYS A 230 7.40 17.84 -2.46
C LYS A 230 7.12 16.51 -1.75
N GLY A 231 8.16 15.72 -1.52
CA GLY A 231 8.10 14.57 -0.61
C GLY A 231 8.25 14.98 0.86
N LEU A 232 7.43 14.39 1.72
CA LEU A 232 7.42 14.61 3.18
C LEU A 232 7.42 13.27 3.92
N VAL A 233 8.42 13.10 4.78
CA VAL A 233 8.57 11.89 5.60
C VAL A 233 7.85 12.11 6.93
N MET A 234 7.06 11.14 7.36
CA MET A 234 6.37 11.24 8.66
C MET A 234 7.33 11.17 9.84
N GLY A 235 6.99 11.86 10.94
CA GLY A 235 7.81 11.86 12.16
C GLY A 235 7.99 10.48 12.80
N ASN A 236 7.01 9.60 12.62
CA ASN A 236 7.00 8.21 13.10
C ASN A 236 7.69 7.22 12.13
N ALA A 237 8.20 7.68 10.98
CA ALA A 237 8.91 6.82 10.06
C ALA A 237 10.19 6.22 10.70
N PRO A 238 10.62 5.01 10.29
CA PRO A 238 11.86 4.41 10.77
C PRO A 238 13.08 5.31 10.51
N GLU A 239 14.02 5.35 11.45
CA GLU A 239 15.25 6.14 11.31
C GLU A 239 16.07 5.76 10.07
N SER A 240 16.07 4.48 9.71
CA SER A 240 16.71 4.00 8.48
C SER A 240 16.11 4.61 7.21
N LEU A 241 14.78 4.82 7.16
CA LEU A 241 14.12 5.50 6.04
C LEU A 241 14.45 7.00 6.05
N LYS A 242 14.34 7.66 7.21
CA LYS A 242 14.70 9.08 7.37
C LYS A 242 16.14 9.36 6.94
N ASN A 243 17.08 8.48 7.29
CA ASN A 243 18.48 8.60 6.88
C ASN A 243 18.65 8.48 5.36
N ARG A 244 17.96 7.52 4.72
CA ARG A 244 17.96 7.37 3.25
C ARG A 244 17.33 8.57 2.53
N LEU A 245 16.37 9.23 3.18
CA LEU A 245 15.61 10.37 2.68
C LEU A 245 15.99 11.68 3.39
N SER A 246 17.25 11.81 3.85
CA SER A 246 17.71 12.93 4.68
C SER A 246 17.64 14.32 4.03
N HIS A 247 17.45 14.37 2.72
CA HIS A 247 17.22 15.61 1.97
C HIS A 247 15.74 16.05 1.97
N LEU A 248 14.82 15.18 2.40
CA LEU A 248 13.39 15.49 2.52
C LEU A 248 13.06 16.04 3.91
N GLU A 249 12.01 16.83 3.97
CA GLU A 249 11.52 17.39 5.24
C GLU A 249 10.77 16.30 6.02
N VAL A 250 11.14 16.14 7.30
CA VAL A 250 10.42 15.30 8.25
C VAL A 250 9.35 16.15 8.93
N ILE A 251 8.10 15.71 8.89
CA ILE A 251 6.96 16.41 9.49
C ILE A 251 6.53 15.75 10.81
N SER A 252 5.41 16.20 11.38
CA SER A 252 4.85 15.61 12.61
C SER A 252 4.48 14.13 12.41
N THR A 253 4.17 13.44 13.50
CA THR A 253 3.67 12.05 13.47
C THR A 253 2.22 11.99 13.01
N ASN A 254 1.79 10.80 12.60
CA ASN A 254 0.39 10.50 12.30
C ASN A 254 -0.56 10.74 13.49
N ASP A 255 -0.14 10.40 14.72
CA ASP A 255 -0.93 10.65 15.94
C ASP A 255 -1.15 12.14 16.24
N ASN A 256 -0.26 12.99 15.73
CA ASN A 256 -0.38 14.45 15.81
C ASN A 256 -0.93 15.05 14.51
N GLU A 257 -1.62 14.25 13.69
CA GLU A 257 -2.30 14.68 12.47
C GLU A 257 -1.34 15.41 11.51
N GLY A 258 -0.11 14.92 11.37
CA GLY A 258 0.97 15.60 10.66
C GLY A 258 0.62 15.97 9.22
N VAL A 259 -0.03 15.07 8.49
CA VAL A 259 -0.48 15.28 7.10
C VAL A 259 -1.49 16.44 7.04
N ALA A 260 -2.60 16.33 7.79
CA ALA A 260 -3.67 17.32 7.79
C ALA A 260 -3.17 18.70 8.26
N SER A 261 -2.37 18.72 9.33
CA SER A 261 -1.74 19.93 9.86
C SER A 261 -0.83 20.62 8.83
N TYR A 262 -0.05 19.83 8.07
CA TYR A 262 0.83 20.37 7.04
C TYR A 262 0.01 20.98 5.90
N ILE A 263 -0.95 20.24 5.37
CA ILE A 263 -1.83 20.68 4.27
C ILE A 263 -2.56 21.96 4.66
N SER A 264 -3.18 22.00 5.84
CA SER A 264 -3.93 23.16 6.32
C SER A 264 -3.06 24.41 6.43
N LYS A 265 -1.84 24.28 6.97
CA LYS A 265 -0.93 25.42 7.19
C LYS A 265 -0.24 25.87 5.90
N LYS A 266 0.14 24.93 5.03
CA LYS A 266 1.07 25.18 3.93
C LYS A 266 0.40 25.19 2.56
N LEU A 267 -0.67 24.45 2.36
CA LEU A 267 -1.26 24.25 1.03
C LEU A 267 -2.58 25.02 0.87
N LEU A 268 -3.53 24.83 1.78
CA LEU A 268 -4.83 25.50 1.70
C LEU A 268 -4.68 27.03 1.79
N LYS A 269 -5.52 27.75 1.04
CA LYS A 269 -5.73 29.18 1.28
C LYS A 269 -6.49 29.31 2.61
N LYS A 270 -6.10 30.25 3.48
CA LYS A 270 -6.79 30.45 4.77
C LYS A 270 -8.29 30.58 4.51
N ILE A 271 -9.07 29.81 5.27
CA ILE A 271 -10.52 30.01 5.39
C ILE A 271 -10.70 31.47 5.82
N LEU A 272 -11.37 32.27 4.98
CA LEU A 272 -11.92 33.53 5.45
C LEU A 272 -12.95 33.14 6.52
N GLN A 273 -12.61 33.38 7.78
CA GLN A 273 -13.60 33.37 8.87
C GLN A 273 -14.64 34.44 8.62
#